data_AF-A0A3C0VHT9-F1
#
_entry.id   AF-A0A3C0VHT9-F1
#
_cell.length_a   1.000
_cell.length_b   1.000
_cell.length_c   1.000
_cell.angle_alpha   90.00
_cell.angle_beta   90.00
_cell.angle_gamma   90.00
#
_symmetry.space_group_name_H-M   'P 1'
#
loop_
_entity.id
_entity.type
_entity.pdbx_description
1 polymer ?
#
loop_
_entity_poly.entity_id
_entity_poly.type
_entity_poly.pdbx_seq_one_letter_code
_entity_poly.pdbx_strand_id
1 'polypeptide(L)' 'MKPLMRAIDAAEVPAGSFALWWLGQAGFVFKSGSGTRIFVDPYLSNGVERAFGFKRLSLAPIDAEDVRAEW' A
#
# COMPACT_ATOMS: atom_id res chain seq x y z
N MET A 1 4.90 -7.72 8.99
CA MET A 1 4.16 -6.44 9.05
C MET A 1 5.02 -5.24 9.43
N LYS A 2 5.35 -4.45 8.40
CA LYS A 2 6.10 -3.18 8.46
C LYS A 2 5.33 -2.06 9.17
N PRO A 3 6.02 -0.98 9.62
CA PRO A 3 5.41 0.12 10.36
C PRO A 3 4.24 0.79 9.62
N LEU A 4 4.35 0.99 8.30
CA LEU A 4 3.28 1.63 7.52
C LEU A 4 1.99 0.79 7.55
N MET A 5 2.10 -0.53 7.42
CA MET A 5 0.94 -1.40 7.43
C MET A 5 0.23 -1.41 8.79
N ARG A 6 1.00 -1.41 9.89
CA ARG A 6 0.45 -1.23 11.24
C ARG A 6 -0.32 0.09 11.40
N ALA A 7 0.19 1.16 10.79
CA ALA A 7 -0.49 2.46 10.81
C ALA A 7 -1.79 2.44 9.99
N ILE A 8 -1.80 1.80 8.82
CA ILE A 8 -3.01 1.62 8.00
C ILE A 8 -4.06 0.79 8.76
N ASP A 9 -3.63 -0.29 9.43
CA ASP A 9 -4.51 -1.15 10.21
C ASP A 9 -5.17 -0.38 11.36
N ALA A 10 -4.37 0.33 12.16
CA ALA A 10 -4.83 1.05 13.34
C ALA A 10 -5.57 2.37 13.05
N ALA A 11 -5.55 2.85 11.80
CA ALA A 11 -6.17 4.13 11.47
C ALA A 11 -7.70 4.05 11.50
N GLU A 12 -8.31 4.82 12.41
CA GLU A 12 -9.75 5.08 12.40
C GLU A 12 -10.08 6.17 11.39
N VAL A 13 -10.97 5.87 10.44
CA VAL A 13 -11.34 6.81 9.36
C VAL A 13 -12.79 7.26 9.57
N PRO A 14 -13.08 8.57 9.61
CA PRO A 14 -14.44 9.05 9.76
C PRO A 14 -15.37 8.57 8.62
N ALA A 15 -16.64 8.31 8.95
CA ALA A 15 -17.65 7.98 7.96
C ALA A 15 -17.77 9.08 6.88
N GLY A 16 -17.91 8.66 5.62
CA GLY A 16 -17.97 9.58 4.47
C GLY A 16 -16.61 10.16 4.04
N SER A 17 -15.50 9.66 4.58
CA SER A 17 -14.14 10.11 4.24
C SER A 17 -13.20 8.96 3.88
N PHE A 18 -12.01 9.33 3.42
CA PHE A 18 -10.90 8.41 3.15
C PHE A 18 -9.62 8.92 3.80
N ALA A 19 -8.84 7.98 4.34
CA ALA A 19 -7.43 8.18 4.61
C ALA A 19 -6.58 7.65 3.44
N LEU A 20 -5.43 8.29 3.21
CA LEU A 20 -4.50 7.97 2.12
C LEU A 20 -3.10 7.77 2.67
N TRP A 21 -2.40 6.76 2.15
CA TRP A 21 -0.98 6.54 2.38
C TRP A 21 -0.25 6.35 1.05
N TRP A 22 0.91 6.97 0.93
CA TRP A 22 1.79 6.78 -0.23
C TRP A 22 2.69 5.57 -0.03
N LEU A 23 2.76 4.69 -1.03
CA LEU A 23 3.61 3.50 -1.04
C LEU A 23 4.96 3.73 -1.74
N GLY A 24 5.22 4.96 -2.19
CA GLY A 24 6.34 5.25 -3.09
C GLY A 24 5.97 5.04 -4.56
N GLN A 25 6.74 5.64 -5.47
CA GLN A 25 6.44 5.63 -6.91
C GLN A 25 4.99 6.12 -7.16
N ALA A 26 4.23 5.43 -8.01
CA ALA A 26 2.81 5.71 -8.25
C ALA A 26 1.86 4.90 -7.33
N GLY A 27 2.38 4.24 -6.30
CA GLY A 27 1.60 3.37 -5.42
C GLY A 27 0.89 4.11 -4.27
N PHE A 28 -0.38 3.79 -4.03
CA PHE A 28 -1.19 4.35 -2.95
C PHE A 28 -2.08 3.31 -2.27
N VAL A 29 -2.43 3.57 -1.01
CA VAL A 29 -3.49 2.86 -0.28
C VAL A 29 -4.52 3.87 0.19
N PHE A 30 -5.79 3.54 -0.02
CA PHE A 30 -6.93 4.25 0.54
C PHE A 30 -7.61 3.35 1.56
N LYS A 31 -8.04 3.92 2.69
CA LYS A 31 -8.94 3.27 3.64
C LYS A 31 -10.17 4.16 3.80
N SER A 32 -11.34 3.60 3.53
CA SER A 32 -12.63 4.28 3.73
C SER A 32 -13.04 4.27 5.21
N GLY A 33 -14.02 5.10 5.56
CA GLY A 33 -14.65 5.07 6.89
C GLY A 33 -15.34 3.75 7.27
N SER A 34 -15.67 2.89 6.31
CA SER A 34 -16.19 1.52 6.58
C SER A 34 -15.06 0.48 6.73
N GLY A 35 -13.80 0.88 6.60
CA GLY A 35 -12.64 -0.01 6.69
C GLY A 35 -12.20 -0.64 5.37
N THR A 36 -12.99 -0.53 4.30
CA THR A 36 -12.62 -1.03 2.96
C THR A 36 -11.33 -0.37 2.47
N ARG A 37 -10.45 -1.19 1.89
CA ARG A 37 -9.13 -0.77 1.42
C ARG A 37 -8.99 -0.91 -0.09
N ILE A 38 -8.46 0.13 -0.72
CA ILE A 38 -8.18 0.14 -2.16
C ILE A 38 -6.69 0.37 -2.34
N PHE A 39 -6.04 -0.52 -3.08
CA PHE A 39 -4.62 -0.41 -3.43
C PHE A 39 -4.51 -0.01 -4.89
N VAL A 40 -3.80 1.09 -5.15
CA VAL A 40 -3.50 1.59 -6.49
C VAL A 40 -2.00 1.40 -6.74
N ASP A 41 -1.65 0.75 -7.84
CA ASP A 41 -0.28 0.42 -8.24
C ASP A 41 0.66 -0.04 -7.09
N PRO A 42 0.32 -1.11 -6.34
CA PRO A 42 1.15 -1.58 -5.23
C PRO A 42 2.42 -2.26 -5.76
N TYR A 43 3.45 -1.49 -6.11
CA TYR A 43 4.73 -2.00 -6.57
C TYR A 43 5.58 -2.56 -5.41
N LEU A 44 5.23 -3.77 -4.96
CA LEU A 44 5.76 -4.41 -3.76
C LEU A 44 6.81 -5.51 -4.01
N SER A 45 7.13 -5.79 -5.28
CA SER A 45 8.12 -6.81 -5.65
C SER A 45 9.36 -6.21 -6.31
N ASN A 46 10.32 -7.07 -6.67
CA ASN A 46 11.48 -6.71 -7.51
C ASN A 46 11.28 -7.14 -8.98
N GLY A 47 10.03 -7.16 -9.46
CA GLY A 47 9.69 -7.62 -10.81
C GLY A 47 10.36 -6.78 -11.92
N VAL A 48 10.38 -5.46 -11.77
CA VAL A 48 11.00 -4.55 -12.76
C VAL A 48 12.52 -4.77 -12.83
N GLU A 49 13.17 -5.00 -11.70
CA GLU A 49 14.61 -5.29 -11.68
C GLU A 49 14.92 -6.58 -12.43
N ARG A 50 14.14 -7.65 -12.23
CA ARG A 50 14.32 -8.91 -12.96
C ARG A 50 14.03 -8.81 -14.45
N ALA A 51 13.03 -8.01 -14.84
CA ALA A 51 12.60 -7.90 -16.24
C ALA A 51 13.45 -6.91 -17.05
N PHE A 52 13.93 -5.83 -16.42
CA PHE A 52 14.51 -4.69 -17.12
C PHE A 52 15.83 -4.19 -16.51
N GLY A 53 16.32 -4.79 -15.41
CA GLY A 53 17.57 -4.39 -14.76
C GLY A 53 17.48 -3.12 -13.91
N PHE A 54 16.32 -2.46 -13.85
CA PHE A 54 16.15 -1.24 -13.04
C PHE A 54 15.87 -1.59 -11.58
N LYS A 55 16.85 -1.34 -10.72
CA LYS A 55 16.70 -1.45 -9.28
C LYS A 55 15.79 -0.34 -8.75
N ARG A 56 14.87 -0.69 -7.84
CA ARG A 56 13.96 0.28 -7.22
C ARG A 56 14.73 1.29 -6.34
N LEU A 57 14.29 2.55 -6.37
CA LEU A 57 14.89 3.64 -5.57
C LEU A 57 14.57 3.52 -4.07
N SER A 58 13.31 3.18 -3.75
CA SER A 58 12.83 3.03 -2.37
C SER A 58 12.38 1.60 -2.13
N LEU A 59 12.69 1.05 -0.96
CA LEU A 59 12.21 -0.27 -0.53
C LEU A 59 10.68 -0.29 -0.45
N ALA A 60 10.06 -1.46 -0.63
CA ALA A 60 8.63 -1.62 -0.45
C ALA A 60 8.24 -1.30 1.00
N PRO A 61 7.34 -0.33 1.27
CA PRO A 61 7.04 0.11 2.63
C PRO A 61 6.05 -0.80 3.36
N ILE A 62 5.41 -1.72 2.65
CA ILE A 62 4.57 -2.81 3.17
C ILE A 62 5.02 -4.15 2.55
N ASP A 63 4.60 -5.26 3.16
CA ASP A 63 4.85 -6.61 2.64
C ASP A 63 3.67 -7.06 1.76
N ALA A 64 3.95 -7.76 0.66
CA ALA A 64 2.90 -8.15 -0.29
C ALA A 64 1.87 -9.11 0.33
N GLU A 65 2.32 -9.99 1.23
CA GLU A 65 1.48 -10.91 1.99
C GLU A 65 0.51 -10.24 2.97
N ASP A 66 0.78 -9.00 3.36
CA ASP A 66 -0.11 -8.24 4.24
C ASP A 66 -1.27 -7.59 3.45
N VAL A 67 -1.20 -7.51 2.12
CA VAL A 67 -2.24 -6.86 1.30
C VAL A 67 -3.57 -7.61 1.42
N ARG A 68 -4.61 -6.88 1.83
CA ARG A 68 -6.00 -7.33 1.92
C ARG A 68 -6.85 -6.32 1.14
N ALA A 69 -7.15 -6.64 -0.11
CA ALA A 69 -8.08 -5.88 -0.94
C ALA A 69 -9.43 -6.59 -0.94
N GLU A 70 -10.51 -5.84 -0.83
CA GLU A 70 -11.86 -6.35 -1.05
C GLU A 70 -12.16 -6.36 -2.56
N TRP A 71 -12.89 -7.37 -3.02
CA TRP A 71 -13.28 -7.59 -4.41
C TRP A 71 -14.78 -7.37 -4.57
#